data_AF-A0A256H5T0-F1
#
_entry.id   AF-A0A256H5T0-F1
#
_cell.length_a   1.000
_cell.length_b   1.000
_cell.length_c   1.000
_cell.angle_alpha   90.00
_cell.angle_beta   90.00
_cell.angle_gamma   90.00
#
_symmetry.space_group_name_H-M   'P 1'
#
loop_
_entity.id
_entity.type
_entity.pdbx_description
1 polymer ?
#
loop_
_entity_poly.entity_id
_entity_poly.type
_entity_poly.pdbx_seq_one_letter_code
_entity_poly.pdbx_strand_id
1 'polypeptide(L)'
;MSKVERRVRSLVDEDGEMRDALEIVLDRATDGEVQWVDVRDEITSGQWGRLIEKEILVDGERGFALADPDEIEAGMNENDGDDGGDVETPETTSWTKWDKLAAVATVGAFVGYAVGPVRDAIAGAIDIVLGPLLNLVPFYVVIMVIALGTGLYSTLLRAGLMDMEKMSQYQERMKDIQDRRKEAKERDDDEALDAIQEEQMDAMGDQLGMFKEQFRPMVWIMFLTIPAFLWMFWVIGYRGSDSAYPEVAAQELVVPLAGTVTWDTGIVGPIQMWILWYFLCSMAFTQLVQKSLNIQMSPSTS
;
A
#
# COMPACT_ATOMS: atom_id res chain seq x y z
N MET A 1 -20.40 14.19 7.79
CA MET A 1 -20.20 13.77 9.19
C MET A 1 -19.97 15.02 10.02
N SER A 2 -20.75 15.22 11.08
CA SER A 2 -20.60 16.40 11.93
C SER A 2 -19.32 16.31 12.80
N LYS A 3 -19.06 17.34 13.62
CA LYS A 3 -17.95 17.27 14.59
C LYS A 3 -18.28 16.34 15.76
N VAL A 4 -19.52 16.32 16.23
CA VAL A 4 -19.96 15.47 17.35
C VAL A 4 -20.03 14.01 16.92
N GLU A 5 -20.61 13.73 15.76
CA GLU A 5 -20.71 12.39 15.17
C GLU A 5 -19.32 11.74 15.01
N ARG A 6 -18.31 12.48 14.55
CA ARG A 6 -16.92 11.98 14.44
C ARG A 6 -16.28 11.68 15.79
N ARG A 7 -16.54 12.50 16.81
CA ARG A 7 -15.99 12.30 18.17
C ARG A 7 -16.62 11.07 18.82
N VAL A 8 -17.93 10.89 18.64
CA VAL A 8 -18.68 9.72 19.11
C VAL A 8 -18.18 8.45 18.43
N ARG A 9 -18.04 8.46 17.09
CA ARG A 9 -17.53 7.33 16.33
C ARG A 9 -16.11 6.93 16.76
N SER A 10 -15.19 7.90 16.85
CA SER A 10 -13.83 7.68 17.37
C SER A 10 -13.84 7.10 18.78
N LEU A 11 -14.75 7.54 19.65
CA LEU A 11 -14.81 7.09 21.03
C LEU A 11 -15.34 5.66 21.16
N VAL A 12 -16.31 5.28 20.33
CA VAL A 12 -16.86 3.92 20.25
C VAL A 12 -15.86 2.95 19.60
N ASP A 13 -15.12 3.40 18.57
CA ASP A 13 -14.10 2.60 17.90
C ASP A 13 -12.87 2.33 18.79
N GLU A 14 -12.50 3.30 19.64
CA GLU A 14 -11.38 3.17 20.59
C GLU A 14 -11.73 2.24 21.78
N ASP A 15 -12.99 2.23 22.21
CA ASP A 15 -13.43 1.49 23.41
C ASP A 15 -14.90 1.05 23.25
N GLY A 16 -15.11 -0.23 22.95
CA GLY A 16 -16.45 -0.78 22.72
C GLY A 16 -17.40 -0.66 23.92
N GLU A 17 -16.88 -0.53 25.15
CA GLU A 17 -17.69 -0.30 26.36
C GLU A 17 -18.22 1.15 26.44
N MET A 18 -17.69 2.08 25.63
CA MET A 18 -18.19 3.46 25.55
C MET A 18 -19.50 3.57 24.77
N ARG A 19 -19.79 2.60 23.91
CA ARG A 19 -21.07 2.53 23.19
C ARG A 19 -22.24 2.34 24.15
N ASP A 20 -22.13 1.37 25.04
CA ASP A 20 -23.15 1.08 26.05
C ASP A 20 -23.33 2.28 26.99
N ALA A 21 -22.24 2.96 27.35
CA ALA A 21 -22.30 4.16 28.17
C ALA A 21 -23.04 5.32 27.47
N LEU A 22 -22.83 5.52 26.16
CA LEU A 22 -23.55 6.54 25.38
C LEU A 22 -25.04 6.23 25.24
N GLU A 23 -25.39 4.95 25.03
CA GLU A 23 -26.78 4.49 24.95
C GLU A 23 -27.52 4.76 26.28
N ILE A 24 -26.90 4.42 27.42
CA ILE A 24 -27.46 4.68 28.75
C ILE A 24 -27.66 6.19 28.99
N VAL A 25 -26.72 7.03 28.54
CA VAL A 25 -26.83 8.49 28.69
C VAL A 25 -27.97 9.06 27.84
N LEU A 26 -28.13 8.60 26.59
CA LEU A 26 -29.22 9.02 25.72
C LEU A 26 -30.58 8.58 26.24
N ASP A 27 -30.68 7.35 26.75
CA ASP A 27 -31.91 6.80 27.32
C ASP A 27 -32.36 7.53 28.60
N ARG A 28 -31.40 8.03 29.40
CA ARG A 28 -31.67 8.73 30.66
C ARG A 28 -31.76 10.25 30.52
N ALA A 29 -31.36 10.79 29.38
CA ALA A 29 -31.44 12.23 29.14
C ALA A 29 -32.90 12.69 29.05
N THR A 30 -33.23 13.74 29.80
CA THR A 30 -34.55 14.41 29.75
C THR A 30 -34.35 15.82 29.21
N ASP A 31 -35.06 16.17 28.14
CA ASP A 31 -34.90 17.45 27.43
C ASP A 31 -33.45 17.75 26.98
N GLY A 32 -32.67 16.70 26.67
CA GLY A 32 -31.28 16.81 26.23
C GLY A 32 -30.26 17.00 27.36
N GLU A 33 -30.68 16.93 28.63
CA GLU A 33 -29.79 16.99 29.78
C GLU A 33 -29.81 15.70 30.61
N VAL A 34 -28.66 15.36 31.21
CA VAL A 34 -28.47 14.19 32.07
C VAL A 34 -27.65 14.57 33.30
N GLN A 35 -27.97 14.00 34.46
CA GLN A 35 -27.17 14.15 35.67
C GLN A 35 -26.39 12.88 35.97
N TRP A 36 -25.19 13.03 36.53
CA TRP A 36 -24.38 11.90 36.96
C TRP A 36 -25.11 10.97 37.93
N VAL A 37 -25.98 11.51 38.79
CA VAL A 37 -26.75 10.73 39.77
C VAL A 37 -27.68 9.72 39.10
N ASP A 38 -28.14 9.99 37.88
CA ASP A 38 -29.11 9.18 37.15
C ASP A 38 -28.47 8.00 36.39
N VAL A 39 -27.14 8.03 36.22
CA VAL A 39 -26.38 7.05 35.42
C VAL A 39 -25.21 6.39 36.16
N ARG A 40 -24.82 6.90 37.34
CA ARG A 40 -23.65 6.41 38.11
C ARG A 40 -23.68 4.94 38.52
N ASP A 41 -24.88 4.33 38.53
CA ASP A 41 -25.06 2.93 38.91
C ASP A 41 -24.83 1.98 37.70
N GLU A 42 -24.79 2.54 36.49
CA GLU A 42 -24.72 1.82 35.22
C GLU A 42 -23.49 2.22 34.37
N ILE A 43 -22.88 3.37 34.66
CA ILE A 43 -21.67 3.88 33.98
C ILE A 43 -20.58 4.16 35.01
N THR A 44 -19.33 3.90 34.67
CA THR A 44 -18.18 4.21 35.53
C THR A 44 -17.81 5.71 35.47
N SER A 45 -17.19 6.23 36.53
CA SER A 45 -16.71 7.62 36.57
C SER A 45 -15.65 7.92 35.50
N GLY A 46 -14.91 6.90 35.05
CA GLY A 46 -13.94 7.02 33.97
C GLY A 46 -14.61 7.20 32.60
N GLN A 47 -15.65 6.40 32.31
CA GLN A 47 -16.46 6.55 31.10
C GLN A 47 -17.14 7.94 31.06
N TRP A 48 -17.75 8.36 32.17
CA TRP A 48 -18.35 9.69 32.30
C TRP A 48 -17.35 10.83 32.07
N GLY A 49 -16.16 10.75 32.65
CA GLY A 49 -15.10 11.73 32.45
C GLY A 49 -14.66 11.85 30.99
N ARG A 50 -14.57 10.72 30.27
CA ARG A 50 -14.22 10.70 28.85
C ARG A 50 -15.28 11.35 27.96
N LEU A 51 -16.57 11.20 28.29
CA LEU A 51 -17.67 11.87 27.57
C LEU A 51 -17.59 13.40 27.70
N ILE A 52 -17.17 13.91 28.86
CA ILE A 52 -16.95 15.34 29.08
C ILE A 52 -15.68 15.80 28.36
N GLU A 53 -14.58 15.06 28.47
CA GLU A 53 -13.30 15.38 27.82
C GLU A 53 -13.45 15.48 26.29
N LYS A 54 -14.26 14.61 25.69
CA LYS A 54 -14.53 14.59 24.24
C LYS A 54 -15.62 15.59 23.84
N GLU A 55 -16.07 16.45 24.75
CA GLU A 55 -17.12 17.46 24.53
C GLU A 55 -18.43 16.85 23.99
N ILE A 56 -18.75 15.61 24.36
CA ILE A 56 -20.04 14.97 24.05
C ILE A 56 -21.08 15.37 25.10
N LEU A 57 -20.62 15.49 26.35
CA LEU A 57 -21.33 16.13 27.45
C LEU A 57 -20.74 17.53 27.68
N VAL A 58 -21.60 18.54 27.61
CA VAL A 58 -21.27 19.94 27.86
C VAL A 58 -22.04 20.46 29.07
N ASP A 59 -21.60 21.56 29.67
CA ASP A 59 -22.28 22.13 30.84
C ASP A 59 -23.72 22.58 30.47
N GLY A 60 -24.71 22.04 31.18
CA GLY A 60 -26.14 22.36 31.03
C GLY A 60 -26.68 23.18 32.19
N GLU A 61 -27.99 23.45 32.19
CA GLU A 61 -28.66 24.24 33.22
C GLU A 61 -28.92 23.44 34.51
N ARG A 62 -29.27 22.15 34.40
CA ARG A 62 -29.54 21.28 35.55
C ARG A 62 -28.47 20.22 35.77
N GLY A 63 -27.61 19.99 34.79
CA GLY A 63 -26.58 18.95 34.80
C GLY A 63 -25.64 19.10 33.62
N PHE A 64 -25.45 18.02 32.86
CA PHE A 64 -24.72 18.05 31.60
C PHE A 64 -25.71 17.95 30.45
N ALA A 65 -25.59 18.84 29.48
CA ALA A 65 -26.32 18.78 28.22
C ALA A 65 -25.56 17.91 27.22
N LEU A 66 -26.30 17.15 26.41
CA LEU A 66 -25.77 16.48 25.23
C LEU A 66 -25.45 17.54 24.17
N ALA A 67 -24.26 17.49 23.59
CA ALA A 67 -23.83 18.48 22.60
C ALA A 67 -24.77 18.53 21.38
N ASP A 68 -25.17 17.36 20.87
CA ASP A 68 -26.20 17.20 19.84
C ASP A 68 -26.73 15.74 19.86
N PRO A 69 -27.92 15.48 20.42
CA PRO A 69 -28.45 14.12 20.56
C PRO A 69 -28.58 13.35 19.24
N ASP A 70 -29.01 14.04 18.17
CA ASP A 70 -29.26 13.43 16.86
C ASP A 70 -27.92 13.03 16.20
N GLU A 71 -26.88 13.85 16.35
CA GLU A 71 -25.53 13.54 15.85
C GLU A 71 -24.82 12.45 16.66
N ILE A 72 -25.12 12.33 17.95
CA ILE A 72 -24.59 11.26 18.80
C ILE A 72 -25.22 9.92 18.39
N GLU A 73 -26.54 9.87 18.18
CA GLU A 73 -27.22 8.67 17.69
C GLU A 73 -26.73 8.26 16.29
N ALA A 74 -26.50 9.23 15.39
CA ALA A 74 -25.90 8.98 14.08
C ALA A 74 -24.47 8.40 14.16
N GLY A 75 -23.69 8.83 15.16
CA GLY A 75 -22.33 8.34 15.41
C GLY A 75 -22.28 6.91 15.95
N MET A 76 -23.33 6.46 16.64
CA MET A 76 -23.45 5.09 17.16
C MET A 76 -24.03 4.11 16.15
N ASN A 77 -24.84 4.57 15.20
CA ASN A 77 -25.40 3.69 14.18
C ASN A 77 -24.32 3.23 13.19
N GLU A 78 -23.83 1.99 13.39
CA GLU A 78 -23.13 1.23 12.36
C GLU A 78 -24.11 1.00 11.22
N ASN A 79 -23.95 1.72 10.13
CA ASN A 79 -24.61 1.35 8.90
C ASN A 79 -23.97 0.01 8.48
N ASP A 80 -24.73 -1.08 8.63
CA ASP A 80 -24.44 -2.46 8.17
C ASP A 80 -24.14 -2.49 6.66
N GLY A 81 -22.95 -2.04 6.31
CA GLY A 81 -22.46 -1.97 4.95
C GLY A 81 -20.96 -2.21 4.97
N ASP A 82 -20.59 -3.48 5.14
CA ASP A 82 -19.42 -4.13 4.55
C ASP A 82 -18.33 -3.15 4.06
N ASP A 83 -17.38 -2.81 4.93
CA ASP A 83 -16.03 -2.44 4.47
C ASP A 83 -15.03 -2.81 5.57
N GLY A 84 -14.21 -3.82 5.27
CA GLY A 84 -13.11 -4.19 6.11
C GLY A 84 -12.09 -3.06 6.18
N GLY A 85 -11.83 -2.58 7.40
CA GLY A 85 -10.59 -1.92 7.81
C GLY A 85 -10.05 -0.86 6.85
N ASP A 86 -10.67 0.32 6.84
CA ASP A 86 -10.06 1.51 6.27
C ASP A 86 -9.82 2.52 7.41
N VAL A 87 -8.56 2.60 7.83
CA VAL A 87 -8.04 3.71 8.63
C VAL A 87 -8.25 4.98 7.81
N GLU A 88 -9.24 5.80 8.18
CA GLU A 88 -9.44 7.12 7.59
C GLU A 88 -8.23 8.02 7.93
N THR A 89 -7.25 8.01 7.05
CA THR A 89 -6.14 8.97 7.06
C THR A 89 -6.57 10.23 6.30
N PRO A 90 -6.19 11.43 6.77
CA PRO A 90 -6.65 12.68 6.19
C PRO A 90 -6.27 12.78 4.71
N GLU A 91 -7.16 13.43 3.96
CA GLU A 91 -7.18 13.55 2.50
C GLU A 91 -5.81 13.84 1.85
N THR A 92 -5.12 12.79 1.37
CA THR A 92 -4.13 12.88 0.29
C THR A 92 -4.19 11.59 -0.54
N THR A 93 -4.72 11.72 -1.77
CA THR A 93 -4.83 10.70 -2.83
C THR A 93 -5.34 9.31 -2.39
N SER A 94 -6.67 9.16 -2.31
CA SER A 94 -7.33 7.88 -2.06
C SER A 94 -7.05 6.87 -3.19
N TRP A 95 -6.64 5.67 -2.81
CA TRP A 95 -6.56 4.53 -3.73
C TRP A 95 -7.92 4.31 -4.41
N THR A 96 -7.91 4.01 -5.70
CA THR A 96 -9.13 3.64 -6.40
C THR A 96 -9.56 2.24 -5.96
N LYS A 97 -10.85 1.92 -6.16
CA LYS A 97 -11.36 0.55 -5.94
C LYS A 97 -10.52 -0.51 -6.68
N TRP A 98 -10.00 -0.15 -7.86
CA TRP A 98 -9.13 -1.02 -8.66
C TRP A 98 -7.74 -1.19 -8.05
N ASP A 99 -7.16 -0.15 -7.45
CA ASP A 99 -5.86 -0.27 -6.77
C ASP A 99 -5.95 -1.19 -5.56
N LYS A 100 -7.01 -1.05 -4.76
CA LYS A 100 -7.29 -1.93 -3.62
C LYS A 100 -7.48 -3.37 -4.08
N LEU A 101 -8.29 -3.58 -5.12
CA LEU A 101 -8.50 -4.92 -5.69
C LEU A 101 -7.19 -5.53 -6.21
N ALA A 102 -6.38 -4.74 -6.93
CA ALA A 102 -5.08 -5.19 -7.43
C ALA A 102 -4.13 -5.55 -6.27
N ALA A 103 -4.14 -4.79 -5.17
CA ALA A 103 -3.35 -5.10 -3.98
C ALA A 103 -3.77 -6.43 -3.36
N VAL A 104 -5.07 -6.64 -3.13
CA VAL A 104 -5.61 -7.89 -2.59
C VAL A 104 -5.27 -9.07 -3.52
N ALA A 105 -5.45 -8.90 -4.83
CA ALA A 105 -5.13 -9.94 -5.81
C ALA A 105 -3.63 -10.25 -5.85
N THR A 106 -2.77 -9.24 -5.69
CA THR A 106 -1.31 -9.41 -5.58
C THR A 106 -0.93 -10.23 -4.35
N VAL A 107 -1.52 -9.92 -3.19
CA VAL A 107 -1.31 -10.68 -1.95
C VAL A 107 -1.81 -12.11 -2.10
N GLY A 108 -2.96 -12.32 -2.74
CA GLY A 108 -3.46 -13.65 -3.08
C GLY A 108 -2.51 -14.41 -4.01
N ALA A 109 -1.93 -13.74 -5.00
CA ALA A 109 -0.94 -14.34 -5.89
C ALA A 109 0.33 -14.75 -5.15
N PHE A 110 0.78 -13.99 -4.14
CA PHE A 110 1.92 -14.38 -3.32
C PHE A 110 1.74 -15.74 -2.62
N VAL A 111 0.51 -16.08 -2.23
CA VAL A 111 0.19 -17.40 -1.66
C VAL A 111 0.54 -18.53 -2.65
N GLY A 112 0.46 -18.27 -3.96
CA GLY A 112 0.87 -19.19 -5.01
C GLY A 112 2.36 -19.59 -4.95
N TYR A 113 3.25 -18.79 -4.36
CA TYR A 113 4.65 -19.22 -4.18
C TYR A 113 4.81 -20.30 -3.11
N ALA A 114 3.92 -20.33 -2.13
CA ALA A 114 3.94 -21.30 -1.03
C ALA A 114 3.02 -22.50 -1.28
N VAL A 115 1.90 -22.29 -1.99
CA VAL A 115 0.82 -23.25 -2.15
C VAL A 115 0.66 -23.65 -3.63
N GLY A 116 1.03 -24.90 -3.95
CA GLY A 116 0.98 -25.45 -5.30
C GLY A 116 -0.37 -25.29 -6.01
N PRO A 117 -1.52 -25.65 -5.40
CA PRO A 117 -2.83 -25.50 -6.04
C PRO A 117 -3.17 -24.06 -6.45
N VAL A 118 -2.76 -23.07 -5.65
CA VAL A 118 -2.97 -21.65 -5.95
C VAL A 118 -2.11 -21.23 -7.15
N ARG A 119 -0.85 -21.69 -7.18
CA ARG A 119 0.03 -21.51 -8.33
C ARG A 119 -0.58 -22.11 -9.59
N ASP A 120 -1.07 -23.34 -9.52
CA ASP A 120 -1.58 -24.07 -10.69
C ASP A 120 -2.84 -23.39 -11.25
N ALA A 121 -3.70 -22.86 -10.38
CA ALA A 121 -4.88 -22.09 -10.80
C ALA A 121 -4.48 -20.77 -11.50
N ILE A 122 -3.57 -20.00 -10.90
CA ILE A 122 -3.12 -18.72 -11.46
C ILE A 122 -2.33 -18.94 -12.74
N ALA A 123 -1.37 -19.87 -12.72
CA ALA A 123 -0.55 -20.22 -13.87
C ALA A 123 -1.43 -20.77 -15.00
N GLY A 124 -2.38 -21.66 -14.72
CA GLY A 124 -3.30 -22.19 -15.72
C GLY A 124 -4.12 -21.08 -16.41
N ALA A 125 -4.55 -20.05 -15.67
CA ALA A 125 -5.22 -18.89 -16.26
C ALA A 125 -4.31 -18.09 -17.19
N ILE A 126 -3.06 -17.86 -16.78
CA ILE A 126 -2.05 -17.16 -17.59
C ILE A 126 -1.64 -18.00 -18.82
N ASP A 127 -1.62 -19.33 -18.68
CA ASP A 127 -1.23 -20.27 -19.73
C ASP A 127 -2.14 -20.24 -20.95
N ILE A 128 -3.43 -19.94 -20.77
CA ILE A 128 -4.37 -19.75 -21.89
C ILE A 128 -3.85 -18.66 -22.86
N VAL A 129 -3.13 -17.66 -22.34
CA VAL A 129 -2.60 -16.54 -23.12
C VAL A 129 -1.14 -16.79 -23.52
N LEU A 130 -0.29 -17.26 -22.60
CA LEU A 130 1.15 -17.42 -22.83
C LEU A 130 1.56 -18.80 -23.36
N GLY A 131 0.80 -19.85 -23.07
CA GLY A 131 1.04 -21.22 -23.52
C GLY A 131 1.16 -21.37 -25.04
N PRO A 132 0.32 -20.69 -25.87
CA PRO A 132 0.51 -20.69 -27.32
C PRO A 132 1.90 -20.18 -27.75
N LEU A 133 2.47 -19.19 -27.04
CA LEU A 133 3.80 -18.65 -27.38
C LEU A 133 4.91 -19.70 -27.23
N LEU A 134 4.79 -20.63 -26.28
CA LEU A 134 5.76 -21.72 -26.08
C LEU A 134 5.87 -22.63 -27.31
N ASN A 135 4.83 -22.71 -28.13
CA ASN A 135 4.82 -23.51 -29.36
C ASN A 135 5.31 -22.74 -30.59
N LEU A 136 5.29 -21.41 -30.54
CA LEU A 136 5.69 -20.56 -31.66
C LEU A 136 7.17 -20.20 -31.61
N VAL A 137 7.70 -19.94 -30.42
CA VAL A 137 9.06 -19.43 -30.24
C VAL A 137 9.78 -20.19 -29.13
N PRO A 138 11.13 -20.27 -29.20
CA PRO A 138 11.92 -20.88 -28.13
C PRO A 138 11.72 -20.19 -26.78
N PHE A 139 11.88 -20.94 -25.70
CA PHE A 139 11.60 -20.44 -24.35
C PHE A 139 12.41 -19.20 -23.95
N TYR A 140 13.67 -19.11 -24.37
CA TYR A 140 14.49 -17.91 -24.14
C TYR A 140 13.91 -16.65 -24.79
N VAL A 141 13.21 -16.79 -25.94
CA VAL A 141 12.50 -15.69 -26.61
C VAL A 141 11.25 -15.33 -25.82
N VAL A 142 10.52 -16.31 -25.29
CA VAL A 142 9.37 -16.05 -24.40
C VAL A 142 9.79 -15.25 -23.18
N ILE A 143 10.87 -15.65 -22.51
CA ILE A 143 11.43 -14.89 -21.37
C ILE A 143 11.78 -13.46 -21.79
N MET A 144 12.41 -13.30 -22.95
CA MET A 144 12.74 -11.98 -23.47
C MET A 144 11.49 -11.13 -23.71
N VAL A 145 10.45 -11.68 -24.34
CA VAL A 145 9.17 -10.99 -24.58
C VAL A 145 8.52 -10.58 -23.26
N ILE A 146 8.49 -11.46 -22.26
CA ILE A 146 7.97 -11.14 -20.93
C ILE A 146 8.80 -10.03 -20.29
N ALA A 147 10.13 -10.12 -20.31
CA ALA A 147 11.01 -9.09 -19.74
C ALA A 147 10.84 -7.72 -20.41
N LEU A 148 10.69 -7.70 -21.74
CA LEU A 148 10.39 -6.49 -22.51
C LEU A 148 9.02 -5.92 -22.13
N GLY A 149 8.01 -6.78 -22.04
CA GLY A 149 6.67 -6.44 -21.58
C GLY A 149 6.70 -5.81 -20.18
N THR A 150 7.42 -6.45 -19.25
CA THR A 150 7.62 -5.97 -17.88
C THR A 150 8.30 -4.61 -17.83
N GLY A 151 9.36 -4.40 -18.58
CA GLY A 151 9.99 -3.09 -18.69
C GLY A 151 9.03 -2.03 -19.23
N LEU A 152 8.25 -2.37 -20.27
CA LEU A 152 7.32 -1.46 -20.91
C LEU A 152 6.17 -1.07 -19.99
N TYR A 153 5.38 -2.03 -19.48
CA TYR A 153 4.25 -1.71 -18.61
C TYR A 153 4.72 -1.07 -17.30
N SER A 154 5.87 -1.47 -16.75
CA SER A 154 6.36 -0.86 -15.51
C SER A 154 6.77 0.59 -15.71
N THR A 155 7.26 0.95 -16.90
CA THR A 155 7.56 2.33 -17.26
C THR A 155 6.27 3.11 -17.46
N LEU A 156 5.29 2.55 -18.18
CA LEU A 156 3.99 3.19 -18.42
C LEU A 156 3.18 3.41 -17.14
N LEU A 157 3.14 2.42 -16.24
CA LEU A 157 2.47 2.54 -14.94
C LEU A 157 3.15 3.58 -14.06
N ARG A 158 4.48 3.63 -14.04
CA ARG A 158 5.20 4.69 -13.34
C ARG A 158 4.91 6.06 -13.94
N ALA A 159 4.92 6.20 -15.26
CA ALA A 159 4.63 7.47 -15.91
C ALA A 159 3.17 7.94 -15.75
N GLY A 160 2.22 7.00 -15.73
CA GLY A 160 0.79 7.31 -15.70
C GLY A 160 0.17 7.41 -14.30
N LEU A 161 0.75 6.74 -13.29
CA LEU A 161 0.20 6.68 -11.93
C LEU A 161 0.98 7.52 -10.92
N MET A 162 2.16 8.04 -11.30
CA MET A 162 3.00 8.89 -10.47
C MET A 162 2.85 10.36 -10.88
N ASP A 163 2.56 11.22 -9.92
CA ASP A 163 2.48 12.66 -10.15
C ASP A 163 3.89 13.28 -10.02
N MET A 164 4.54 13.46 -11.17
CA MET A 164 5.89 14.02 -11.24
C MET A 164 5.94 15.50 -10.79
N GLU A 165 4.84 16.24 -10.97
CA GLU A 165 4.77 17.65 -10.62
C GLU A 165 4.69 17.84 -9.11
N LYS A 166 3.82 17.07 -8.43
CA LYS A 166 3.81 17.02 -6.96
C LYS A 166 5.17 16.62 -6.41
N MET A 167 5.83 15.63 -7.02
CA MET A 167 7.14 15.20 -6.56
C MET A 167 8.19 16.32 -6.67
N SER A 168 8.18 17.11 -7.74
CA SER A 168 9.07 18.26 -7.88
C SER A 168 8.81 19.35 -6.83
N GLN A 169 7.54 19.66 -6.54
CA GLN A 169 7.18 20.64 -5.52
C GLN A 169 7.64 20.20 -4.12
N TYR A 170 7.50 18.90 -3.80
CA TYR A 170 8.01 18.35 -2.54
C TYR A 170 9.53 18.40 -2.45
N GLN A 171 10.24 18.06 -3.53
CA GLN A 171 11.70 18.15 -3.56
C GLN A 171 12.18 19.58 -3.35
N GLU A 172 11.50 20.57 -3.93
CA GLU A 172 11.81 21.99 -3.77
C GLU A 172 11.55 22.47 -2.34
N ARG A 173 10.38 22.14 -1.75
CA ARG A 173 10.07 22.45 -0.34
C ARG A 173 11.09 21.83 0.61
N MET A 174 11.45 20.56 0.41
CA MET A 174 12.42 19.88 1.26
C MET A 174 13.82 20.52 1.15
N LYS A 175 14.19 20.99 -0.04
CA LYS A 175 15.46 21.70 -0.26
C LYS A 175 15.47 23.07 0.43
N ASP A 176 14.39 23.84 0.29
CA ASP A 176 14.22 25.14 0.97
C ASP A 176 14.32 25.00 2.49
N ILE A 177 13.64 24.00 3.05
CA ILE A 177 13.68 23.66 4.48
C ILE A 177 15.11 23.30 4.93
N GLN A 178 15.85 22.53 4.12
CA GLN A 178 17.25 22.19 4.42
C GLN A 178 18.18 23.41 4.38
N ASP A 179 18.01 24.28 3.38
CA ASP A 179 18.79 25.51 3.23
C ASP A 179 18.52 26.47 4.39
N ARG A 180 17.25 26.70 4.75
CA ARG A 180 16.83 27.50 5.92
C ARG A 180 17.38 26.94 7.23
N ARG A 181 17.34 25.62 7.42
CA ARG A 181 17.90 24.98 8.61
C ARG A 181 19.41 25.19 8.72
N LYS A 182 20.11 25.13 7.59
CA LYS A 182 21.55 25.39 7.54
C LYS A 182 21.86 26.83 7.90
N GLU A 183 21.13 27.80 7.34
CA GLU A 183 21.30 29.21 7.69
C GLU A 183 20.99 29.52 9.17
N ALA A 184 19.91 28.95 9.71
CA ALA A 184 19.56 29.12 11.13
C ALA A 184 20.63 28.53 12.05
N LYS A 185 21.19 27.37 11.68
CA LYS A 185 22.30 26.74 12.40
C LYS A 185 23.60 27.55 12.33
N GLU A 186 23.89 28.18 11.19
CA GLU A 186 25.06 29.07 11.04
C GLU A 186 24.91 30.36 11.85
N ARG A 187 23.67 30.77 12.16
CA ARG A 187 23.35 31.93 12.99
C ARG A 187 23.17 31.60 14.48
N ASP A 188 23.32 30.33 14.87
CA ASP A 188 23.05 29.82 16.23
C ASP A 188 21.67 30.27 16.78
N ASP A 189 20.66 30.26 15.90
CA ASP A 189 19.28 30.66 16.23
C ASP A 189 18.43 29.42 16.54
N ASP A 190 18.38 29.06 17.82
CA ASP A 190 17.67 27.87 18.31
C ASP A 190 16.15 27.96 18.11
N GLU A 191 15.55 29.16 18.20
CA GLU A 191 14.11 29.36 18.03
C GLU A 191 13.70 29.16 16.56
N ALA A 192 14.50 29.66 15.62
CA ALA A 192 14.30 29.39 14.20
C ALA A 192 14.52 27.91 13.85
N LEU A 193 15.47 27.23 14.50
CA LEU A 193 15.71 25.80 14.31
C LEU A 193 14.52 24.94 14.76
N ASP A 194 13.90 25.29 15.90
CA ASP A 194 12.73 24.58 16.41
C ASP A 194 11.52 24.78 15.49
N ALA A 195 11.26 26.00 15.02
CA ALA A 195 10.19 26.28 14.07
C ALA A 195 10.38 25.53 12.72
N ILE A 196 11.61 25.46 12.22
CA ILE A 196 11.93 24.69 11.00
C ILE A 196 11.78 23.17 11.24
N GLN A 197 12.02 22.70 12.46
CA GLN A 197 11.85 21.29 12.81
C GLN A 197 10.38 20.88 12.84
N GLU A 198 9.50 21.76 13.33
CA GLU A 198 8.05 21.56 13.29
C GLU A 198 7.53 21.55 11.83
N GLU A 199 8.01 22.47 10.98
CA GLU A 199 7.72 22.48 9.55
C GLU A 199 8.24 21.19 8.84
N GLN A 200 9.39 20.64 9.27
CA GLN A 200 9.86 19.33 8.82
C GLN A 200 8.92 18.19 9.24
N MET A 201 8.35 18.24 10.45
CA MET A 201 7.41 17.22 10.92
C MET A 201 6.09 17.27 10.14
N ASP A 202 5.56 18.46 9.85
CA ASP A 202 4.38 18.62 8.99
C ASP A 202 4.66 18.13 7.57
N ALA A 203 5.82 18.46 7.00
CA ALA A 203 6.26 17.95 5.71
C ALA A 203 6.48 16.42 5.70
N MET A 204 6.78 15.80 6.85
CA MET A 204 6.80 14.33 6.99
C MET A 204 5.38 13.73 6.98
N GLY A 205 4.38 14.42 7.52
CA GLY A 205 2.97 14.00 7.42
C GLY A 205 2.53 13.88 5.96
N ASP A 206 2.89 14.88 5.16
CA ASP A 206 2.71 14.90 3.70
C ASP A 206 3.47 13.76 2.98
N GLN A 207 4.59 13.29 3.55
CA GLN A 207 5.38 12.17 3.02
C GLN A 207 4.60 10.85 3.00
N LEU A 208 3.62 10.67 3.91
CA LEU A 208 2.72 9.50 3.90
C LEU A 208 1.77 9.51 2.69
N GLY A 209 1.32 10.70 2.26
CA GLY A 209 0.55 10.87 1.02
C GLY A 209 1.38 10.50 -0.21
N MET A 210 2.64 10.94 -0.25
CA MET A 210 3.59 10.55 -1.29
C MET A 210 3.90 9.04 -1.28
N PHE A 211 3.99 8.41 -0.11
CA PHE A 211 4.15 6.96 -0.02
C PHE A 211 2.99 6.24 -0.71
N LYS A 212 1.74 6.66 -0.45
CA LYS A 212 0.57 6.09 -1.15
C LYS A 212 0.66 6.27 -2.67
N GLU A 213 1.15 7.41 -3.15
CA GLU A 213 1.36 7.68 -4.58
C GLU A 213 2.50 6.84 -5.18
N GLN A 214 3.58 6.55 -4.43
CA GLN A 214 4.66 5.65 -4.87
C GLN A 214 4.25 4.17 -4.82
N PHE A 215 3.36 3.79 -3.91
CA PHE A 215 2.89 2.42 -3.76
C PHE A 215 1.91 2.02 -4.86
N ARG A 216 1.09 2.94 -5.35
CA ARG A 216 0.11 2.65 -6.41
C ARG A 216 0.78 2.04 -7.66
N PRO A 217 1.82 2.64 -8.28
CA PRO A 217 2.53 2.01 -9.39
C PRO A 217 3.14 0.66 -9.01
N MET A 218 3.69 0.53 -7.80
CA MET A 218 4.35 -0.70 -7.36
C MET A 218 3.38 -1.87 -7.27
N VAL A 219 2.19 -1.65 -6.69
CA VAL A 219 1.14 -2.66 -6.59
C VAL A 219 0.73 -3.16 -7.97
N TRP A 220 0.50 -2.27 -8.93
CA TRP A 220 0.13 -2.67 -10.29
C TRP A 220 1.25 -3.40 -11.02
N ILE A 221 2.50 -2.98 -10.83
CA ILE A 221 3.66 -3.68 -11.38
C ILE A 221 3.71 -5.10 -10.80
N MET A 222 3.54 -5.25 -9.49
CA MET A 222 3.57 -6.56 -8.82
C MET A 222 2.38 -7.43 -9.24
N PHE A 223 1.19 -6.85 -9.36
CA PHE A 223 -0.02 -7.52 -9.82
C PHE A 223 0.17 -8.17 -11.20
N LEU A 224 0.88 -7.51 -12.11
CA LEU A 224 1.20 -8.08 -13.43
C LEU A 224 2.41 -9.01 -13.42
N THR A 225 3.44 -8.66 -12.64
CA THR A 225 4.72 -9.39 -12.65
C THR A 225 4.61 -10.74 -11.94
N ILE A 226 3.93 -10.80 -10.79
CA ILE A 226 3.89 -12.00 -9.95
C ILE A 226 3.20 -13.17 -10.66
N PRO A 227 2.00 -13.02 -11.24
CA PRO A 227 1.37 -14.10 -12.00
C PRO A 227 2.22 -14.59 -13.17
N ALA A 228 2.91 -13.69 -13.88
CA ALA A 228 3.82 -14.06 -14.96
C ALA A 228 5.00 -14.92 -14.44
N PHE A 229 5.56 -14.57 -13.27
CA PHE A 229 6.61 -15.36 -12.63
C PHE A 229 6.10 -16.70 -12.08
N LEU A 230 4.90 -16.74 -11.51
CA LEU A 230 4.28 -17.98 -11.06
C LEU A 230 4.06 -18.95 -12.23
N TRP A 231 3.61 -18.42 -13.37
CA TRP A 231 3.51 -19.19 -14.61
C TRP A 231 4.87 -19.71 -15.06
N MET A 232 5.92 -18.88 -15.04
CA MET A 232 7.28 -19.32 -15.34
C MET A 232 7.77 -20.46 -14.43
N PHE A 233 7.52 -20.37 -13.12
CA PHE A 233 7.81 -21.44 -12.17
C PHE A 233 7.00 -22.71 -12.45
N TRP A 234 5.76 -22.57 -12.92
CA TRP A 234 4.89 -23.69 -13.27
C TRP A 234 5.34 -24.39 -14.57
N VAL A 235 5.79 -23.63 -15.57
CA VAL A 235 6.33 -24.16 -16.84
C VAL A 235 7.59 -24.99 -16.61
N ILE A 236 8.53 -24.47 -15.82
CA ILE A 236 9.88 -25.06 -15.64
C ILE A 236 9.90 -26.10 -14.51
N GLY A 237 9.04 -25.94 -13.50
CA GLY A 237 9.13 -26.69 -12.25
C GLY A 237 10.07 -26.01 -11.25
N TYR A 238 9.63 -25.90 -9.99
CA TYR A 238 10.38 -25.22 -8.93
C TYR A 238 10.44 -26.06 -7.66
N ARG A 239 11.61 -26.12 -7.01
CA ARG A 239 11.83 -26.79 -5.72
C ARG A 239 11.24 -28.20 -5.64
N GLY A 240 11.42 -29.00 -6.69
CA GLY A 240 10.93 -30.38 -6.74
C GLY A 240 9.44 -30.53 -7.05
N SER A 241 8.77 -29.48 -7.55
CA SER A 241 7.45 -29.61 -8.16
C SER A 241 7.57 -30.09 -9.61
N ASP A 242 6.60 -30.89 -10.05
CA ASP A 242 6.49 -31.32 -11.45
C ASP A 242 6.36 -30.10 -12.38
N SER A 243 7.02 -30.18 -13.55
CA SER A 243 6.93 -29.17 -14.60
C SER A 243 5.71 -29.43 -15.47
N ALA A 244 4.95 -28.38 -15.77
CA ALA A 244 3.81 -28.50 -16.68
C ALA A 244 4.23 -28.71 -18.14
N TYR A 245 5.43 -28.24 -18.50
CA TYR A 245 6.06 -28.43 -19.81
C TYR A 245 7.43 -29.11 -19.66
N PRO A 246 7.46 -30.44 -19.49
CA PRO A 246 8.71 -31.18 -19.33
C PRO A 246 9.66 -31.00 -20.52
N GLU A 247 9.12 -30.88 -21.74
CA GLU A 247 9.89 -30.66 -22.96
C GLU A 247 10.61 -29.31 -22.97
N VAL A 248 10.01 -28.28 -22.35
CA VAL A 248 10.60 -26.95 -22.22
C VAL A 248 11.64 -26.94 -21.10
N ALA A 249 11.31 -27.54 -19.95
CA ALA A 249 12.22 -27.63 -18.81
C ALA A 249 13.50 -28.41 -19.15
N ALA A 250 13.39 -29.48 -19.95
CA ALA A 250 14.50 -30.32 -20.38
C ALA A 250 15.34 -29.71 -21.52
N GLN A 251 15.01 -28.50 -22.01
CA GLN A 251 15.82 -27.86 -23.04
C GLN A 251 17.21 -27.52 -22.50
N GLU A 252 18.23 -28.05 -23.16
CA GLU A 252 19.61 -27.76 -22.88
C GLU A 252 20.03 -26.45 -23.57
N LEU A 253 20.59 -25.53 -22.79
CA LEU A 253 21.19 -24.29 -23.25
C LEU A 253 22.69 -24.32 -22.99
N VAL A 254 23.49 -23.88 -23.96
CA VAL A 254 24.93 -23.72 -23.77
C VAL A 254 25.23 -22.29 -23.32
N VAL A 255 25.67 -22.15 -22.07
CA VAL A 255 26.09 -20.87 -21.50
C VAL A 255 27.62 -20.77 -21.42
N PRO A 256 28.21 -19.59 -21.71
CA PRO A 256 29.68 -19.42 -21.73
C PRO A 256 30.39 -19.74 -20.42
N LEU A 257 29.72 -19.62 -19.27
CA LEU A 257 30.32 -19.76 -17.94
C LEU A 257 30.06 -21.11 -17.27
N ALA A 258 29.03 -21.85 -17.69
CA ALA A 258 28.61 -23.10 -17.05
C ALA A 258 28.40 -24.27 -18.02
N GLY A 259 28.68 -24.09 -19.32
CA GLY A 259 28.53 -25.15 -20.31
C GLY A 259 27.06 -25.47 -20.63
N THR A 260 26.74 -26.74 -20.80
CA THR A 260 25.37 -27.19 -21.08
C THR A 260 24.57 -27.26 -19.78
N VAL A 261 23.52 -26.44 -19.68
CA VAL A 261 22.63 -26.32 -18.51
C VAL A 261 21.18 -26.38 -18.94
N THR A 262 20.30 -26.89 -18.07
CA THR A 262 18.84 -26.81 -18.25
C THR A 262 18.28 -25.57 -17.57
N TRP A 263 17.02 -25.23 -17.85
CA TRP A 263 16.40 -24.03 -17.30
C TRP A 263 16.18 -24.07 -15.78
N ASP A 264 15.97 -25.26 -15.21
CA ASP A 264 15.79 -25.52 -13.78
C ASP A 264 17.12 -25.59 -13.01
N THR A 265 18.26 -25.67 -13.71
CA THR A 265 19.60 -25.74 -13.11
C THR A 265 19.91 -24.44 -12.34
N GLY A 266 20.26 -24.59 -11.06
CA GLY A 266 20.78 -23.50 -10.24
C GLY A 266 22.24 -23.19 -10.56
N ILE A 267 22.52 -22.01 -11.12
CA ILE A 267 23.89 -21.62 -11.51
C ILE A 267 24.58 -20.80 -10.41
N VAL A 268 23.85 -19.89 -9.76
CA VAL A 268 24.36 -19.04 -8.67
C VAL A 268 23.46 -19.19 -7.45
N GLY A 269 23.84 -20.08 -6.53
CA GLY A 269 23.04 -20.39 -5.35
C GLY A 269 21.64 -20.95 -5.71
N PRO A 270 20.55 -20.52 -5.06
CA PRO A 270 19.20 -21.00 -5.36
C PRO A 270 18.59 -20.37 -6.63
N ILE A 271 19.35 -19.57 -7.39
CA ILE A 271 18.87 -18.85 -8.57
C ILE A 271 19.02 -19.76 -9.80
N GLN A 272 17.88 -20.13 -10.38
CA GLN A 272 17.80 -20.96 -11.58
C GLN A 272 18.20 -20.18 -12.85
N MET A 273 18.62 -20.89 -13.89
CA MET A 273 19.10 -20.31 -15.14
C MET A 273 18.08 -19.38 -15.80
N TRP A 274 16.79 -19.72 -15.78
CA TRP A 274 15.76 -18.86 -16.37
C TRP A 274 15.61 -17.51 -15.65
N ILE A 275 15.82 -17.47 -14.33
CA ILE A 275 15.80 -16.22 -13.54
C ILE A 275 16.98 -15.36 -13.93
N LEU A 276 18.17 -15.96 -14.08
CA LEU A 276 19.36 -15.25 -14.54
C LEU A 276 19.17 -14.68 -15.95
N TRP A 277 18.58 -15.47 -16.85
CA TRP A 277 18.27 -15.03 -18.20
C TRP A 277 17.25 -13.89 -18.21
N TYR A 278 16.16 -14.01 -17.45
CA TYR A 278 15.18 -12.94 -17.27
C TYR A 278 15.84 -11.67 -16.75
N PHE A 279 16.66 -11.77 -15.71
CA PHE A 279 17.36 -10.63 -15.11
C PHE A 279 18.32 -9.97 -16.10
N LEU A 280 19.08 -10.77 -16.85
CA LEU A 280 19.99 -10.28 -17.89
C LEU A 280 19.22 -9.53 -18.98
N CYS A 281 18.12 -10.09 -19.49
CA CYS A 281 17.25 -9.44 -20.47
C CYS A 281 16.63 -8.15 -19.91
N SER A 282 16.13 -8.19 -18.67
CA SER A 282 15.53 -7.02 -18.00
C SER A 282 16.55 -5.90 -17.80
N MET A 283 17.77 -6.23 -17.36
CA MET A 283 18.84 -5.25 -17.18
C MET A 283 19.27 -4.64 -18.50
N ALA A 284 19.51 -5.47 -19.52
CA ALA A 284 19.87 -5.00 -20.86
C ALA A 284 18.78 -4.08 -21.44
N PHE A 285 17.51 -4.46 -21.29
CA PHE A 285 16.41 -3.63 -21.76
C PHE A 285 16.27 -2.33 -20.99
N THR A 286 16.44 -2.35 -19.66
CA THR A 286 16.43 -1.14 -18.84
C THR A 286 17.47 -0.15 -19.33
N GLN A 287 18.68 -0.63 -19.64
CA GLN A 287 19.74 0.21 -20.21
C GLN A 287 19.39 0.73 -21.60
N LEU A 288 18.80 -0.10 -22.48
CA LEU A 288 18.35 0.32 -23.80
C LEU A 288 17.27 1.42 -23.72
N VAL A 289 16.28 1.25 -22.85
CA VAL A 289 15.20 2.23 -22.63
C VAL A 289 15.76 3.53 -22.09
N GLN A 290 16.57 3.49 -21.02
CA GLN A 290 17.20 4.67 -20.43
C GLN A 290 18.03 5.45 -21.46
N LYS A 291 18.81 4.74 -22.29
CA LYS A 291 19.66 5.36 -23.30
C LYS A 291 18.87 5.90 -24.49
N SER A 292 17.78 5.23 -24.88
CA SER A 292 16.92 5.65 -26.00
C SER A 292 16.06 6.87 -25.67
N LEU A 293 15.62 6.99 -24.41
CA LEU A 293 14.79 8.11 -23.95
C LEU A 293 15.60 9.27 -23.36
N ASN A 294 16.93 9.14 -23.28
CA ASN A 294 17.85 10.11 -22.66
C ASN A 294 17.41 10.53 -21.24
N ILE A 295 16.75 9.63 -20.50
CA ILE A 295 16.30 9.87 -19.14
C ILE A 295 17.47 9.48 -18.22
N GLN A 296 18.22 10.49 -17.77
CA GLN A 296 19.22 10.32 -16.73
C GLN A 296 18.51 10.10 -15.40
N MET A 297 18.35 8.83 -15.00
CA MET A 297 17.84 8.43 -13.68
C MET A 297 18.96 8.42 -12.61
N SER A 298 20.05 9.16 -12.84
CA SER A 298 21.09 9.38 -11.83
C SER A 298 21.09 10.87 -11.53
N PRO A 299 20.85 11.30 -10.28
CA PRO A 299 21.13 12.69 -9.93
C PRO A 299 22.59 12.94 -10.24
N SER A 300 22.86 13.98 -11.02
CA SER A 300 24.21 14.51 -11.15
C SER A 300 24.67 14.87 -9.75
N THR A 301 25.55 14.06 -9.16
CA THR A 301 26.32 14.47 -8.01
C THR A 301 27.20 15.63 -8.49
N SER A 302 26.73 16.84 -8.25
CA SER A 302 27.52 18.07 -8.27
C SER A 302 27.67 18.56 -6.85
#